data_AF-A0A1X6NWB6-F1
#
_entry.id   AF-A0A1X6NWB6-F1
#
_cell.length_a   1.000
_cell.length_b   1.000
_cell.length_c   1.000
_cell.angle_alpha   90.00
_cell.angle_beta   90.00
_cell.angle_gamma   90.00
#
_symmetry.space_group_name_H-M   'P 1'
#
loop_
_entity.id
_entity.type
_entity.pdbx_description
1 polymer ?
#
loop_
_entity_poly.entity_id
_entity_poly.type
_entity_poly.pdbx_seq_one_letter_code
_entity_poly.pdbx_strand_id
1 'polypeptide(L)'
;MEEKENMLKLVTKAYRDVLIDDFATAVKTVLVFSSSDDNWDTLVVSVESVQKGGMDKAEEWLKSFIRRSSRRNPTIFSNIRVSLLALRVKPHLHQMWTDTIVAAYFESLGIEVKNLAKELAIKLLTNDGFFLTVNGRRACLDALSQLFISVGASNRVKQPDGPMGERVVFATLGHVAFVVTKVRNVLEIAAGIRSSTRGGAIGDGHFPLWVAEVRRLLPTHASDALPHTGLVLVDGADPARGLPQF
;
A
#
# COMPACT_ATOMS: atom_id res chain seq x y z
N MET A 1 -8.93 -6.46 32.22
CA MET A 1 -9.50 -6.53 30.85
C MET A 1 -9.29 -5.20 30.14
N GLU A 2 -9.73 -4.10 30.75
CA GLU A 2 -9.60 -2.73 30.25
C GLU A 2 -8.15 -2.30 29.92
N GLU A 3 -7.18 -2.66 30.76
CA GLU A 3 -5.76 -2.34 30.54
C GLU A 3 -5.18 -2.97 29.26
N LYS A 4 -5.46 -4.26 29.00
CA LYS A 4 -5.03 -4.93 27.77
C LYS A 4 -5.71 -4.36 26.53
N GLU A 5 -6.97 -3.94 26.64
CA GLU A 5 -7.67 -3.30 25.52
C GLU A 5 -7.14 -1.90 25.24
N ASN A 6 -6.81 -1.14 26.27
CA ASN A 6 -6.17 0.17 26.14
C ASN A 6 -4.79 0.04 25.49
N MET A 7 -3.99 -0.92 25.97
CA MET A 7 -2.68 -1.23 25.40
C MET A 7 -2.78 -1.64 23.93
N LEU A 8 -3.76 -2.49 23.57
CA LEU A 8 -4.01 -2.83 22.17
C LEU A 8 -4.31 -1.61 21.31
N LYS A 9 -5.11 -0.64 21.80
CA LYS A 9 -5.37 0.61 21.06
C LYS A 9 -4.08 1.39 20.80
N LEU A 10 -3.25 1.57 21.84
CA LEU A 10 -1.97 2.28 21.72
C LEU A 10 -1.02 1.59 20.74
N VAL A 11 -0.89 0.26 20.83
CA VAL A 11 -0.09 -0.55 19.91
C VAL A 11 -0.60 -0.43 18.48
N THR A 12 -1.92 -0.55 18.25
CA THR A 12 -2.45 -0.43 16.89
C THR A 12 -2.25 0.94 16.27
N LYS A 13 -2.20 2.00 17.10
CA LYS A 13 -1.86 3.34 16.66
C LYS A 13 -0.37 3.43 16.30
N ALA A 14 0.52 3.06 17.21
CA ALA A 14 1.97 3.08 16.96
C ALA A 14 2.36 2.27 15.71
N TYR A 15 1.80 1.07 15.58
CA TYR A 15 2.02 0.21 14.42
C TYR A 15 1.50 0.81 13.12
N ARG A 16 0.33 1.46 13.14
CA ARG A 16 -0.18 2.19 11.98
C ARG A 16 0.76 3.33 11.58
N ASP A 17 1.24 4.08 12.56
CA ASP A 17 2.12 5.24 12.33
C ASP A 17 3.45 4.79 11.70
N VAL A 18 4.03 3.68 12.17
CA VAL A 18 5.23 3.09 11.56
C VAL A 18 4.99 2.65 10.11
N LEU A 19 3.89 1.93 9.83
CA LEU A 19 3.58 1.51 8.45
C LEU A 19 3.39 2.70 7.49
N ILE A 20 2.82 3.80 7.98
CA ILE A 20 2.66 5.03 7.21
C ILE A 20 4.02 5.68 6.96
N ASP A 21 4.86 5.78 7.99
CA ASP A 21 6.18 6.40 7.91
C ASP A 21 7.13 5.62 7.01
N ASP A 22 7.16 4.28 7.14
CA ASP A 22 7.96 3.39 6.28
C ASP A 22 7.63 3.60 4.79
N PHE A 23 6.33 3.64 4.47
CA PHE A 23 5.87 3.93 3.11
C PHE A 23 6.26 5.37 2.70
N ALA A 24 5.95 6.37 3.52
CA ALA A 24 6.20 7.78 3.23
C ALA A 24 7.69 8.09 3.02
N THR A 25 8.58 7.42 3.74
CA THR A 25 10.02 7.73 3.77
C THR A 25 10.86 6.77 2.93
N ALA A 26 10.27 5.68 2.39
CA ALA A 26 10.99 4.70 1.59
C ALA A 26 11.81 5.33 0.45
N VAL A 27 13.11 5.10 0.49
CA VAL A 27 14.08 5.52 -0.55
C VAL A 27 14.54 4.36 -1.41
N LYS A 28 14.11 3.13 -1.11
CA LYS A 28 14.38 1.92 -1.90
C LYS A 28 13.09 1.15 -2.13
N THR A 29 12.97 0.51 -3.29
CA THR A 29 11.79 -0.30 -3.65
C THR A 29 11.44 -1.35 -2.60
N VAL A 30 12.41 -2.06 -2.04
CA VAL A 30 12.19 -3.11 -1.03
C VAL A 30 11.53 -2.59 0.26
N LEU A 31 11.68 -1.30 0.58
CA LEU A 31 11.14 -0.70 1.81
C LEU A 31 9.68 -0.27 1.68
N VAL A 32 9.12 -0.23 0.46
CA VAL A 32 7.76 0.30 0.24
C VAL A 32 6.68 -0.66 0.73
N PHE A 33 6.92 -1.97 0.62
CA PHE A 33 5.92 -2.95 0.96
C PHE A 33 6.55 -4.18 1.62
N SER A 34 6.35 -4.29 2.93
CA SER A 34 6.90 -5.36 3.75
C SER A 34 6.25 -6.71 3.47
N SER A 35 7.04 -7.78 3.56
CA SER A 35 6.54 -9.16 3.55
C SER A 35 5.79 -9.47 4.85
N SER A 36 5.19 -10.67 4.97
CA SER A 36 4.51 -11.08 6.21
C SER A 36 5.46 -11.18 7.41
N ASP A 37 6.70 -11.59 7.19
CA ASP A 37 7.69 -11.79 8.26
C ASP A 37 8.18 -10.43 8.77
N ASP A 38 8.57 -9.55 7.86
CA ASP A 38 8.91 -8.15 8.18
C ASP A 38 7.76 -7.46 8.93
N ASN A 39 6.52 -7.77 8.54
CA ASN A 39 5.33 -7.21 9.14
C ASN A 39 5.12 -7.65 10.60
N TRP A 40 5.51 -8.87 10.95
CA TRP A 40 5.51 -9.34 12.33
C TRP A 40 6.54 -8.57 13.14
N ASP A 41 7.75 -8.41 12.63
CA ASP A 41 8.84 -7.71 13.31
C ASP A 41 8.49 -6.24 13.57
N THR A 42 7.92 -5.55 12.58
CA THR A 42 7.39 -4.17 12.75
C THR A 42 6.36 -4.11 13.87
N LEU A 43 5.48 -5.11 13.99
CA LEU A 43 4.47 -5.16 15.04
C LEU A 43 5.12 -5.38 16.42
N VAL A 44 6.13 -6.25 16.52
CA VAL A 44 6.87 -6.47 17.79
C VAL A 44 7.56 -5.18 18.23
N VAL A 45 8.26 -4.48 17.33
CA VAL A 45 8.88 -3.18 17.60
C VAL A 45 7.84 -2.15 18.05
N SER A 46 6.67 -2.13 17.42
CA SER A 46 5.56 -1.23 17.80
C SER A 46 5.04 -1.53 19.20
N VAL A 47 5.01 -2.79 19.63
CA VAL A 47 4.65 -3.17 21.00
C VAL A 47 5.74 -2.76 21.98
N GLU A 48 7.00 -3.00 21.64
CA GLU A 48 8.16 -2.62 22.46
C GLU A 48 8.17 -1.11 22.72
N SER A 49 7.94 -0.29 21.69
CA SER A 49 7.95 1.18 21.85
C SER A 49 6.86 1.70 22.81
N VAL A 50 5.74 0.98 22.92
CA VAL A 50 4.62 1.30 23.81
C VAL A 50 4.86 0.75 25.22
N GLN A 51 5.32 -0.51 25.35
CA GLN A 51 5.46 -1.20 26.64
C GLN A 51 6.79 -0.92 27.34
N LYS A 52 7.87 -0.66 26.58
CA LYS A 52 9.25 -0.48 27.04
C LYS A 52 9.75 -1.62 27.95
N GLY A 53 9.32 -2.84 27.62
CA GLY A 53 9.59 -4.05 28.40
C GLY A 53 10.65 -4.99 27.81
N GLY A 54 11.17 -4.67 26.62
CA GLY A 54 12.02 -5.55 25.80
C GLY A 54 11.25 -6.40 24.79
N MET A 55 11.95 -6.86 23.75
CA MET A 55 11.37 -7.57 22.60
C MET A 55 10.69 -8.90 23.00
N ASP A 56 11.29 -9.67 23.91
CA ASP A 56 10.71 -10.94 24.37
C ASP A 56 9.33 -10.76 25.02
N LYS A 57 9.19 -9.72 25.86
CA LYS A 57 7.90 -9.40 26.49
C LYS A 57 6.88 -8.90 25.49
N ALA A 58 7.32 -8.14 24.49
CA ALA A 58 6.46 -7.67 23.41
C ALA A 58 5.90 -8.85 22.61
N GLU A 59 6.74 -9.81 22.23
CA GLU A 59 6.32 -11.04 21.57
C GLU A 59 5.38 -11.89 22.42
N GLU A 60 5.72 -12.11 23.68
CA GLU A 60 4.90 -12.88 24.62
C GLU A 60 3.50 -12.24 24.75
N TRP A 61 3.45 -10.92 24.86
CA TRP A 61 2.19 -10.19 24.93
C TRP A 61 1.35 -10.36 23.65
N LEU A 62 1.96 -10.28 22.47
CA LEU A 62 1.28 -10.52 21.18
C LEU A 62 0.73 -11.94 21.05
N LYS A 63 1.43 -12.92 21.62
CA LYS A 63 1.02 -14.34 21.68
C LYS A 63 -0.07 -14.59 22.73
N SER A 64 -0.26 -13.66 23.67
CA SER A 64 -1.31 -13.74 24.70
C SER A 64 -2.73 -13.54 24.15
N PHE A 65 -3.74 -13.79 25.00
CA PHE A 65 -5.16 -13.69 24.63
C PHE A 65 -5.87 -12.53 25.34
N ILE A 66 -6.81 -11.92 24.62
CA ILE A 66 -7.82 -11.01 25.16
C ILE A 66 -9.18 -11.69 25.00
N ARG A 67 -9.96 -11.70 26.09
CA ARG A 67 -11.34 -12.17 26.08
C ARG A 67 -12.24 -11.08 25.53
N ARG A 68 -12.98 -11.37 24.46
CA ARG A 68 -13.95 -10.45 23.85
C ARG A 68 -15.30 -11.12 23.65
N SER A 69 -16.36 -10.34 23.83
CA SER A 69 -17.70 -10.77 23.46
C SER A 69 -17.84 -10.81 21.93
N SER A 70 -18.67 -11.72 21.44
CA SER A 70 -19.01 -11.81 20.03
C SER A 70 -19.82 -10.57 19.64
N ARG A 71 -19.49 -9.99 18.48
CA ARG A 71 -20.25 -8.88 17.89
C ARG A 71 -21.69 -9.28 17.55
N ARG A 72 -21.94 -10.56 17.27
CA ARG A 72 -23.28 -11.07 16.93
C ARG A 72 -24.11 -11.45 18.16
N ASN A 73 -23.45 -11.84 19.25
CA ASN A 73 -24.12 -12.18 20.50
C ASN A 73 -23.22 -11.81 21.70
N PRO A 74 -23.54 -10.73 22.44
CA PRO A 74 -22.72 -10.26 23.56
C PRO A 74 -22.55 -11.25 24.72
N THR A 75 -23.39 -12.30 24.81
CA THR A 75 -23.28 -13.33 25.85
C THR A 75 -22.25 -14.41 25.53
N ILE A 76 -21.81 -14.50 24.27
CA ILE A 76 -20.77 -15.43 23.83
C ILE A 76 -19.42 -14.75 23.91
N PHE A 77 -18.47 -15.36 24.62
CA PHE A 77 -17.11 -14.86 24.73
C PHE A 77 -16.13 -15.75 23.98
N SER A 78 -15.13 -15.13 23.37
CA SER A 78 -14.02 -15.81 22.71
C SER A 78 -12.70 -15.23 23.19
N ASN A 79 -11.70 -16.10 23.34
CA ASN A 79 -10.33 -15.69 23.59
C ASN A 79 -9.66 -15.51 22.23
N ILE A 80 -9.28 -14.27 21.91
CA ILE A 80 -8.64 -13.94 20.65
C ILE A 80 -7.19 -13.58 20.94
N ARG A 81 -6.27 -14.15 20.16
CA ARG A 81 -4.84 -13.79 20.25
C ARG A 81 -4.67 -12.31 19.91
N VAL A 82 -3.89 -11.60 20.71
CA VAL A 82 -3.66 -10.16 20.55
C VAL A 82 -3.14 -9.82 19.16
N SER A 83 -2.19 -10.60 18.64
CA SER A 83 -1.65 -10.39 17.31
C SER A 83 -2.70 -10.44 16.19
N LEU A 84 -3.70 -11.32 16.28
CA LEU A 84 -4.78 -11.42 15.28
C LEU A 84 -5.67 -10.17 15.23
N LEU A 85 -5.66 -9.37 16.29
CA LEU A 85 -6.35 -8.08 16.34
C LEU A 85 -5.44 -6.97 15.81
N ALA A 86 -4.18 -6.93 16.24
CA ALA A 86 -3.23 -5.89 15.85
C ALA A 86 -2.85 -5.98 14.36
N LEU A 87 -2.61 -7.17 13.83
CA LEU A 87 -2.24 -7.40 12.42
C LEU A 87 -3.33 -6.98 11.43
N ARG A 88 -4.56 -6.71 11.88
CA ARG A 88 -5.64 -6.17 11.00
C ARG A 88 -5.38 -4.72 10.57
N VAL A 89 -4.49 -4.01 11.27
CA VAL A 89 -4.13 -2.62 10.93
C VAL A 89 -3.62 -2.52 9.50
N LYS A 90 -2.69 -3.40 9.08
CA LYS A 90 -2.13 -3.37 7.71
C LYS A 90 -3.23 -3.59 6.64
N PRO A 91 -4.05 -4.66 6.66
CA PRO A 91 -5.15 -4.79 5.70
C PRO A 91 -6.11 -3.59 5.68
N HIS A 92 -6.47 -3.03 6.83
CA HIS A 92 -7.34 -1.85 6.88
C HIS A 92 -6.68 -0.61 6.25
N LEU A 93 -5.39 -0.37 6.53
CA LEU A 93 -4.62 0.71 5.95
C LEU A 93 -4.51 0.56 4.43
N HIS A 94 -4.18 -0.64 3.96
CA HIS A 94 -4.10 -0.93 2.52
C HIS A 94 -5.44 -0.79 1.80
N GLN A 95 -6.57 -1.06 2.47
CA GLN A 95 -7.89 -0.77 1.91
C GLN A 95 -8.08 0.74 1.73
N MET A 96 -7.80 1.55 2.76
CA MET A 96 -7.90 3.01 2.68
C MET A 96 -7.02 3.60 1.57
N TRP A 97 -5.80 3.10 1.43
CA TRP A 97 -4.89 3.50 0.34
C TRP A 97 -5.42 3.06 -1.02
N THR A 98 -5.99 1.86 -1.12
CA THR A 98 -6.62 1.38 -2.36
C THR A 98 -7.77 2.30 -2.76
N ASP A 99 -8.65 2.67 -1.83
CA ASP A 99 -9.78 3.56 -2.10
C ASP A 99 -9.29 4.94 -2.59
N THR A 100 -8.24 5.47 -1.95
CA THR A 100 -7.60 6.75 -2.35
C THR A 100 -7.01 6.68 -3.76
N ILE A 101 -6.23 5.63 -4.04
CA ILE A 101 -5.59 5.41 -5.35
C ILE A 101 -6.64 5.27 -6.45
N VAL A 102 -7.65 4.43 -6.22
CA VAL A 102 -8.69 4.12 -7.21
C VAL A 102 -9.53 5.36 -7.50
N ALA A 103 -9.95 6.10 -6.46
CA ALA A 103 -10.69 7.34 -6.65
C ALA A 103 -9.92 8.34 -7.54
N ALA A 104 -8.67 8.65 -7.16
CA ALA A 104 -7.85 9.63 -7.87
C ALA A 104 -7.48 9.18 -9.30
N TYR A 105 -7.20 7.90 -9.51
CA TYR A 105 -6.89 7.36 -10.84
C TYR A 105 -8.06 7.52 -11.81
N PHE A 106 -9.26 7.10 -11.41
CA PHE A 106 -10.42 7.15 -12.30
C PHE A 106 -10.97 8.58 -12.46
N GLU A 107 -10.86 9.42 -11.43
CA GLU A 107 -11.15 10.86 -11.52
C GLU A 107 -10.29 11.54 -12.60
N SER A 108 -8.97 11.25 -12.63
CA SER A 108 -8.05 11.77 -13.66
C SER A 108 -8.43 11.38 -15.10
N LEU A 109 -9.06 10.21 -15.24
CA LEU A 109 -9.59 9.72 -16.52
C LEU A 109 -11.00 10.21 -16.83
N GLY A 110 -11.67 10.91 -15.91
CA GLY A 110 -13.06 11.33 -16.06
C GLY A 110 -14.06 10.16 -16.03
N ILE A 111 -13.72 9.08 -15.32
CA ILE A 111 -14.53 7.84 -15.26
C ILE A 111 -15.09 7.68 -13.85
N GLU A 112 -16.38 7.41 -13.74
CA GLU A 112 -16.97 6.97 -12.47
C GLU A 112 -16.73 5.46 -12.26
N VAL A 113 -15.99 5.08 -11.21
CA VAL A 113 -15.61 3.68 -10.93
C VAL A 113 -16.80 2.72 -10.87
N LYS A 114 -17.91 3.17 -10.26
CA LYS A 114 -19.16 2.39 -10.15
C LYS A 114 -19.76 2.01 -11.52
N ASN A 115 -19.37 2.72 -12.58
CA ASN A 115 -19.82 2.54 -13.95
C ASN A 115 -18.70 2.02 -14.86
N LEU A 116 -17.64 1.43 -14.29
CA LEU A 116 -16.53 0.88 -15.08
C LEU A 116 -17.01 -0.30 -15.94
N ALA A 117 -17.20 -0.05 -17.24
CA ALA A 117 -17.58 -1.06 -18.21
C ALA A 117 -16.45 -2.11 -18.39
N LYS A 118 -16.84 -3.36 -18.57
CA LYS A 118 -15.93 -4.49 -18.78
C LYS A 118 -14.99 -4.26 -19.97
N GLU A 119 -15.52 -3.75 -21.07
CA GLU A 119 -14.80 -3.47 -22.32
C GLU A 119 -13.73 -2.39 -22.11
N LEU A 120 -14.05 -1.37 -21.31
CA LEU A 120 -13.10 -0.32 -20.95
C LEU A 120 -11.99 -0.86 -20.05
N ALA A 121 -12.33 -1.72 -19.08
CA ALA A 121 -11.34 -2.38 -18.24
C ALA A 121 -10.36 -3.25 -19.07
N ILE A 122 -10.88 -4.03 -20.02
CA ILE A 122 -10.06 -4.82 -20.96
C ILE A 122 -9.16 -3.90 -21.81
N LYS A 123 -9.72 -2.81 -22.34
CA LYS A 123 -8.96 -1.83 -23.12
C LYS A 123 -7.82 -1.20 -22.32
N LEU A 124 -8.06 -0.85 -21.06
CA LEU A 124 -7.06 -0.30 -20.16
C LEU A 124 -5.98 -1.34 -19.79
N LEU A 125 -6.34 -2.61 -19.61
CA LEU A 125 -5.37 -3.69 -19.35
C LEU A 125 -4.53 -4.06 -20.58
N THR A 126 -5.07 -3.89 -21.78
CA THR A 126 -4.39 -4.26 -23.03
C THR A 126 -3.08 -3.49 -23.16
N ASN A 127 -1.98 -4.23 -23.34
CA ASN A 127 -0.61 -3.69 -23.40
C ASN A 127 -0.29 -2.74 -22.24
N ASP A 128 -0.87 -3.01 -21.07
CA ASP A 128 -0.70 -2.19 -19.88
C ASP A 128 -1.03 -0.69 -20.08
N GLY A 129 -1.99 -0.40 -20.96
CA GLY A 129 -2.34 0.97 -21.35
C GLY A 129 -2.78 1.87 -20.19
N PHE A 130 -3.30 1.28 -19.11
CA PHE A 130 -3.66 1.94 -17.86
C PHE A 130 -2.47 2.63 -17.17
N PHE A 131 -1.22 2.30 -17.51
CA PHE A 131 -0.06 3.04 -17.02
C PHE A 131 0.93 3.45 -18.13
N LEU A 132 1.03 2.71 -19.24
CA LEU A 132 2.00 3.00 -20.30
C LEU A 132 1.58 4.13 -21.26
N THR A 133 0.27 4.38 -21.41
CA THR A 133 -0.18 5.52 -22.22
C THR A 133 0.01 6.84 -21.48
N VAL A 134 0.04 7.97 -22.20
CA VAL A 134 0.13 9.31 -21.60
C VAL A 134 -0.99 9.54 -20.57
N ASN A 135 -2.23 9.17 -20.90
CA ASN A 135 -3.36 9.33 -20.00
C ASN A 135 -3.31 8.37 -18.79
N GLY A 136 -2.96 7.10 -19.01
CA GLY A 136 -2.80 6.12 -17.93
C GLY A 136 -1.68 6.52 -16.97
N ARG A 137 -0.52 6.93 -17.50
CA ARG A 137 0.60 7.45 -16.72
C ARG A 137 0.20 8.65 -15.88
N ARG A 138 -0.44 9.66 -16.49
CA ARG A 138 -0.93 10.85 -15.78
C ARG A 138 -1.87 10.46 -14.63
N ALA A 139 -2.82 9.56 -14.88
CA ALA A 139 -3.74 9.06 -13.86
C ALA A 139 -3.04 8.30 -12.73
N CYS A 140 -2.02 7.48 -13.03
CA CYS A 140 -1.19 6.83 -12.01
C CYS A 140 -0.39 7.85 -11.18
N LEU A 141 0.13 8.92 -11.80
CA LEU A 141 0.85 9.98 -11.07
C LEU A 141 -0.09 10.85 -10.23
N ASP A 142 -1.32 11.09 -10.68
CA ASP A 142 -2.36 11.75 -9.89
C ASP A 142 -2.70 10.90 -8.66
N ALA A 143 -2.91 9.60 -8.85
CA ALA A 143 -3.18 8.67 -7.77
C ALA A 143 -2.02 8.55 -6.77
N LEU A 144 -0.79 8.50 -7.26
CA LEU A 144 0.40 8.47 -6.41
C LEU A 144 0.58 9.78 -5.62
N SER A 145 0.31 10.93 -6.25
CA SER A 145 0.37 12.24 -5.59
C SER A 145 -0.66 12.33 -4.46
N GLN A 146 -1.90 11.92 -4.72
CA GLN A 146 -2.96 11.91 -3.71
C GLN A 146 -2.64 10.95 -2.56
N LEU A 147 -2.11 9.77 -2.87
CA LEU A 147 -1.64 8.84 -1.85
C LEU A 147 -0.56 9.48 -0.98
N PHE A 148 0.49 10.07 -1.56
CA PHE A 148 1.53 10.75 -0.81
C PHE A 148 1.00 11.86 0.09
N ILE A 149 0.09 12.69 -0.42
CA ILE A 149 -0.55 13.74 0.39
C ILE A 149 -1.31 13.12 1.58
N SER A 150 -2.08 12.04 1.34
CA SER A 150 -2.86 11.36 2.38
C SER A 150 -2.01 10.71 3.49
N VAL A 151 -0.77 10.33 3.19
CA VAL A 151 0.18 9.74 4.15
C VAL A 151 1.15 10.78 4.73
N GLY A 152 0.96 12.06 4.43
CA GLY A 152 1.82 13.14 4.95
C GLY A 152 3.15 13.34 4.22
N ALA A 153 3.36 12.67 3.07
CA ALA A 153 4.56 12.75 2.25
C ALA A 153 4.45 13.79 1.11
N SER A 154 3.81 14.93 1.35
CA SER A 154 3.56 15.95 0.32
C SER A 154 4.85 16.55 -0.26
N ASN A 155 5.97 16.49 0.49
CA ASN A 155 7.30 16.86 0.02
C ASN A 155 7.77 16.04 -1.19
N ARG A 156 7.18 14.87 -1.45
CA ARG A 156 7.44 14.06 -2.65
C ARG A 156 6.71 14.57 -3.90
N VAL A 157 5.85 15.57 -3.78
CA VAL A 157 5.05 16.11 -4.88
C VAL A 157 5.44 17.56 -5.09
N LYS A 158 6.28 17.81 -6.10
CA LYS A 158 6.61 19.17 -6.52
C LYS A 158 5.56 19.67 -7.50
N GLN A 159 4.85 20.73 -7.12
CA GLN A 159 3.88 21.39 -8.00
C GLN A 159 4.60 22.15 -9.13
N PRO A 160 3.94 22.39 -10.27
CA PRO A 160 4.45 23.23 -11.34
C PRO A 160 4.85 24.63 -10.84
N ASP A 161 6.02 25.11 -11.28
CA ASP A 161 6.49 26.47 -11.00
C ASP A 161 5.81 27.53 -11.92
N GLY A 162 4.81 27.14 -12.72
CA GLY A 162 4.06 28.03 -13.63
C GLY A 162 3.09 27.27 -14.56
N PRO A 163 2.35 27.97 -15.44
CA PRO A 163 1.29 27.38 -16.29
C PRO A 163 1.76 26.30 -17.26
N MET A 164 3.04 26.32 -17.62
CA MET A 164 3.68 25.36 -18.52
C MET A 164 4.52 24.31 -17.78
N GLY A 165 4.60 24.41 -16.44
CA GLY A 165 5.36 23.45 -15.64
C GLY A 165 4.62 22.13 -15.50
N GLU A 166 5.36 21.03 -15.45
CA GLU A 166 4.80 19.72 -15.14
C GLU A 166 4.97 19.45 -13.63
N ARG A 167 3.96 18.82 -13.01
CA ARG A 167 4.09 18.31 -11.65
C ARG A 167 5.12 17.17 -11.67
N VAL A 168 6.06 17.19 -10.73
CA VAL A 168 7.07 16.15 -10.59
C VAL A 168 6.85 15.37 -9.30
N VAL A 169 6.69 14.06 -9.41
CA VAL A 169 6.53 13.14 -8.28
C VAL A 169 7.84 12.40 -8.03
N PHE A 170 8.33 12.43 -6.79
CA PHE A 170 9.56 11.76 -6.34
C PHE A 170 9.20 10.46 -5.64
N ALA A 171 9.39 9.35 -6.33
CA ALA A 171 8.96 8.03 -5.87
C ALA A 171 10.05 6.98 -6.08
N THR A 172 9.91 5.83 -5.45
CA THR A 172 10.71 4.64 -5.83
C THR A 172 9.94 3.82 -6.86
N LEU A 173 10.60 2.88 -7.53
CA LEU A 173 9.89 1.92 -8.39
C LEU A 173 8.81 1.15 -7.60
N GLY A 174 9.08 0.84 -6.33
CA GLY A 174 8.13 0.19 -5.42
C GLY A 174 6.85 0.99 -5.18
N HIS A 175 6.93 2.32 -5.08
CA HIS A 175 5.75 3.18 -4.92
C HIS A 175 4.88 3.16 -6.18
N VAL A 176 5.51 3.23 -7.35
CA VAL A 176 4.81 3.13 -8.64
C VAL A 176 4.14 1.76 -8.76
N ALA A 177 4.89 0.68 -8.46
CA ALA A 177 4.36 -0.67 -8.45
C ALA A 177 3.19 -0.84 -7.49
N PHE A 178 3.21 -0.16 -6.33
CA PHE A 178 2.11 -0.19 -5.37
C PHE A 178 0.81 0.33 -5.98
N VAL A 179 0.85 1.52 -6.61
CA VAL A 179 -0.30 2.12 -7.29
C VAL A 179 -0.79 1.25 -8.45
N VAL A 180 0.13 0.82 -9.32
CA VAL A 180 -0.16 -0.03 -10.48
C VAL A 180 -0.81 -1.35 -10.04
N THR A 181 -0.35 -1.96 -8.95
CA THR A 181 -0.95 -3.19 -8.38
C THR A 181 -2.41 -2.99 -8.01
N LYS A 182 -2.75 -1.85 -7.37
CA LYS A 182 -4.13 -1.56 -6.94
C LYS A 182 -5.05 -1.31 -8.12
N VAL A 183 -4.60 -0.50 -9.07
CA VAL A 183 -5.37 -0.18 -10.28
C VAL A 183 -5.59 -1.44 -11.11
N ARG A 184 -4.54 -2.23 -11.37
CA ARG A 184 -4.66 -3.50 -12.11
C ARG A 184 -5.65 -4.44 -11.44
N ASN A 185 -5.60 -4.58 -10.11
CA ASN A 185 -6.53 -5.46 -9.40
C ASN A 185 -8.00 -5.06 -9.65
N VAL A 186 -8.34 -3.77 -9.61
CA VAL A 186 -9.70 -3.29 -9.92
C VAL A 186 -10.08 -3.56 -11.37
N LEU A 187 -9.17 -3.29 -12.30
CA LEU A 187 -9.40 -3.53 -13.72
C LEU A 187 -9.58 -5.03 -14.04
N GLU A 188 -8.77 -5.92 -13.47
CA GLU A 188 -8.90 -7.37 -13.67
C GLU A 188 -10.20 -7.92 -13.10
N ILE A 189 -10.67 -7.39 -11.97
CA ILE A 189 -11.98 -7.74 -11.41
C ILE A 189 -13.10 -7.27 -12.35
N ALA A 190 -13.05 -6.02 -12.83
CA ALA A 190 -14.05 -5.48 -13.75
C ALA A 190 -14.04 -6.20 -15.12
N ALA A 191 -12.86 -6.65 -15.57
CA ALA A 191 -12.69 -7.45 -16.78
C ALA A 191 -13.17 -8.91 -16.61
N GLY A 192 -13.46 -9.35 -15.38
CA GLY A 192 -13.81 -10.75 -15.08
C GLY A 192 -12.63 -11.72 -15.18
N ILE A 193 -11.39 -11.22 -15.16
CA ILE A 193 -10.15 -12.02 -15.18
C ILE A 193 -9.85 -12.55 -13.77
N ARG A 194 -10.12 -11.72 -12.75
CA ARG A 194 -9.91 -12.06 -11.34
C ARG A 194 -11.23 -12.10 -10.59
N SER A 195 -11.37 -13.05 -9.67
CA SER A 195 -12.54 -13.13 -8.80
C SER A 195 -12.53 -12.00 -7.76
N SER A 196 -13.71 -11.40 -7.54
CA SER A 196 -13.93 -10.34 -6.55
C SER A 196 -14.06 -10.86 -5.12
N THR A 197 -13.71 -12.12 -4.85
CA THR A 197 -13.91 -12.71 -3.52
C THR A 197 -13.27 -11.82 -2.46
N ARG A 198 -13.91 -11.70 -1.30
CA ARG A 198 -13.35 -11.05 -0.10
C ARG A 198 -11.99 -11.63 0.35
N GLY A 199 -11.49 -12.67 -0.33
CA GLY A 199 -10.16 -13.25 -0.22
C GLY A 199 -9.15 -12.79 -1.28
N GLY A 200 -9.49 -11.82 -2.14
CA GLY A 200 -8.50 -11.04 -2.89
C GLY A 200 -7.62 -10.34 -1.88
N ALA A 201 -6.45 -10.90 -1.62
CA ALA A 201 -5.81 -10.74 -0.34
C ALA A 201 -5.33 -9.30 -0.07
N ILE A 202 -6.06 -8.56 0.76
CA ILE A 202 -5.71 -7.22 1.20
C ILE A 202 -4.61 -7.31 2.27
N GLY A 203 -3.65 -6.39 2.27
CA GLY A 203 -2.44 -6.51 3.08
C GLY A 203 -1.46 -7.51 2.46
N ASP A 204 -0.95 -8.45 3.24
CA ASP A 204 0.19 -9.30 2.88
C ASP A 204 -0.02 -10.16 1.62
N GLY A 205 -1.23 -10.61 1.32
CA GLY A 205 -1.42 -11.40 0.10
C GLY A 205 -1.42 -10.59 -1.21
N HIS A 206 -1.32 -9.25 -1.14
CA HIS A 206 -0.95 -8.43 -2.29
C HIS A 206 0.56 -8.37 -2.50
N PHE A 207 1.40 -8.84 -1.55
CA PHE A 207 2.85 -8.79 -1.68
C PHE A 207 3.36 -9.52 -2.93
N PRO A 208 2.94 -10.77 -3.23
CA PRO A 208 3.36 -11.43 -4.47
C PRO A 208 2.93 -10.69 -5.75
N LEU A 209 1.78 -10.02 -5.73
CA LEU A 209 1.30 -9.24 -6.86
C LEU A 209 2.13 -7.98 -7.07
N TRP A 210 2.48 -7.31 -5.97
CA TRP A 210 3.35 -6.15 -5.99
C TRP A 210 4.75 -6.49 -6.49
N VAL A 211 5.33 -7.61 -6.04
CA VAL A 211 6.61 -8.13 -6.57
C VAL A 211 6.52 -8.37 -8.07
N ALA A 212 5.42 -8.96 -8.55
CA ALA A 212 5.20 -9.17 -9.98
C ALA A 212 5.08 -7.85 -10.76
N GLU A 213 4.43 -6.82 -10.21
CA GLU A 213 4.40 -5.49 -10.83
C GLU A 213 5.76 -4.82 -10.86
N VAL A 214 6.55 -4.88 -9.77
CA VAL A 214 7.92 -4.32 -9.77
C VAL A 214 8.72 -4.88 -10.95
N ARG A 215 8.66 -6.21 -11.14
CA ARG A 215 9.35 -6.90 -12.24
C ARG A 215 8.81 -6.51 -13.62
N ARG A 216 7.50 -6.33 -13.77
CA ARG A 216 6.88 -5.84 -15.02
C ARG A 216 7.29 -4.40 -15.34
N LEU A 217 7.38 -3.55 -14.33
CA LEU A 217 7.67 -2.12 -14.51
C LEU A 217 9.16 -1.85 -14.75
N LEU A 218 10.05 -2.67 -14.18
CA LEU A 218 11.50 -2.51 -14.28
C LEU A 218 12.02 -2.21 -15.70
N PRO A 219 11.67 -2.96 -16.77
CA PRO A 219 12.15 -2.67 -18.13
C PRO A 219 11.51 -1.44 -18.79
N THR A 220 10.43 -0.90 -18.22
CA THR A 220 9.67 0.24 -18.80
C THR A 220 10.01 1.59 -18.19
N HIS A 221 10.89 1.61 -17.17
CA HIS A 221 11.30 2.83 -16.46
C HIS A 221 12.79 3.11 -16.64
N ALA A 222 13.14 4.39 -16.69
CA ALA A 222 14.53 4.85 -16.77
C ALA A 222 15.36 4.31 -15.59
N SER A 223 16.65 4.07 -15.82
CA SER A 223 17.62 3.57 -14.83
C SER A 223 18.47 4.67 -14.22
N ASP A 224 17.91 5.87 -14.12
CA ASP A 224 18.54 7.05 -13.55
C ASP A 224 17.56 7.77 -12.60
N ALA A 225 18.07 8.75 -11.87
CA ALA A 225 17.28 9.58 -10.95
C ALA A 225 16.91 10.95 -11.57
N LEU A 226 16.74 11.01 -12.91
CA LEU A 226 16.34 12.22 -13.60
C LEU A 226 14.81 12.29 -13.75
N PRO A 227 14.24 13.49 -13.99
CA PRO A 227 12.82 13.63 -14.30
C PRO A 227 12.47 13.05 -15.67
N HIS A 228 11.48 12.17 -15.70
CA HIS A 228 10.91 11.59 -16.91
C HIS A 228 9.38 11.66 -16.84
N THR A 229 8.74 12.49 -17.66
CA THR A 229 7.26 12.56 -17.79
C THR A 229 6.55 12.72 -16.43
N GLY A 230 6.94 13.73 -15.66
CA GLY A 230 6.38 14.00 -14.33
C GLY A 230 6.80 13.05 -13.20
N LEU A 231 7.76 12.13 -13.42
CA LEU A 231 8.25 11.18 -12.41
C LEU A 231 9.77 11.26 -12.25
N VAL A 232 10.25 11.28 -11.01
CA VAL A 232 11.65 11.02 -10.65
C VAL A 232 11.68 9.74 -9.82
N LEU A 233 12.44 8.75 -10.30
CA LEU A 233 12.72 7.54 -9.52
C LEU A 233 13.93 7.77 -8.61
N VAL A 234 13.69 7.96 -7.30
CA VAL A 234 14.76 8.24 -6.33
C VAL A 234 15.71 7.05 -6.15
N ASP A 235 15.23 5.83 -6.41
CA ASP A 235 16.04 4.61 -6.47
C ASP A 235 16.35 4.19 -7.92
N GLY A 236 16.27 5.13 -8.86
CA GLY A 236 16.37 4.86 -10.28
C GLY A 236 17.68 4.18 -10.70
N ALA A 237 18.78 4.61 -10.10
CA ALA A 237 20.11 4.06 -10.33
C ALA A 237 20.46 2.85 -9.43
N ASP A 238 19.58 2.45 -8.51
CA ASP A 238 19.85 1.31 -7.61
C ASP A 238 19.66 -0.01 -8.36
N PRO A 239 20.71 -0.83 -8.56
CA PRO A 239 20.59 -2.13 -9.23
C PRO A 239 19.68 -3.11 -8.48
N ALA A 240 19.48 -2.93 -7.17
CA ALA A 240 18.62 -3.78 -6.35
C ALA A 240 17.12 -3.42 -6.44
N ARG A 241 16.75 -2.34 -7.16
CA ARG A 241 15.34 -1.92 -7.29
C ARG A 241 14.43 -2.96 -7.97
N GLY A 242 15.01 -3.94 -8.67
CA GLY A 242 14.30 -5.07 -9.27
C GLY A 242 13.86 -6.16 -8.28
N LEU A 243 14.22 -6.02 -7.00
CA LEU A 243 14.10 -7.02 -5.92
C LEU A 243 15.01 -8.25 -6.15
N PRO A 244 15.42 -8.95 -5.08
CA PRO A 244 16.17 -10.19 -5.20
C PRO A 244 15.39 -11.22 -6.06
N GLN A 245 16.12 -12.00 -6.86
CA GLN A 245 15.57 -13.23 -7.43
C GLN A 245 15.45 -14.24 -6.28
N PHE A 246 14.21 -14.48 -5.85
CA PHE A 246 13.85 -15.72 -5.14
C PHE A 246 13.40 -16.73 -6.17
#